data_AF-A0A7J6RKQ7-F1
#
_entry.id   AF-A0A7J6RKQ7-F1
#
_cell.length_a   1.000
_cell.length_b   1.000
_cell.length_c   1.000
_cell.angle_alpha   90.00
_cell.angle_beta   90.00
_cell.angle_gamma   90.00
#
_symmetry.space_group_name_H-M   'P 1'
#
loop_
_entity.id
_entity.type
_entity.pdbx_description
1 polymer ?
#
loop_
_entity_poly.entity_id
_entity_poly.type
_entity_poly.pdbx_seq_one_letter_code
_entity_poly.pdbx_strand_id
1 'polypeptide(L)'
;MRDLDEETPGDVGEGSSNNAVHATPDSTEPVCGEDWSDARIAARVEVRDTTDKGRCMFSRMDEDDVIRPGEIVFAESPLQIVTPDTCPILYEWLKEEEASVSLELPIVWHMAALSSLLFLHEDKLVRCYDKWAPPVDAPTNESQGEPSSNYPNCQEMLHRLVHGHVEAIPKDEREVWMWKLMQLDARDYVHLLLIWRFNSFGHHTVADGLIMYDKISMLSHSCEATCCWHYGPNDSFVLRARVPIEPRDELTISYIGDEELFKSTNIRRQRLQGWLFTCHCHRCDEPVDYARGFRCTQCHTGVVYPYTEWKDGSSPVNGDSRASKHRWCTPPCTFCRTRLNESDMEELEDLERQYDERLAVTEADDEADIQLVYSEGAKVFSRGCHWILHQMDVWLAAICREKSDWLGAAAHQKDKAEFLSRVTPLANYSYAWCFEEIADTYLNLIGATSASLITKAACNQMLALYERSFYMLTVLCGSEHTFTQSALSKWSNIRSIMLGIESEPSPATAAVETEAAEQQLSSDIDVVAADGDDNASGTR
;
A
#
# COMPACT_ATOMS: atom_id res chain seq x y z
N MET A 1 -55.04 42.60 18.13
CA MET A 1 -55.95 41.70 18.86
C MET A 1 -55.04 40.71 19.58
N ARG A 2 -54.63 41.10 20.79
CA ARG A 2 -55.07 40.50 22.07
C ARG A 2 -54.38 39.15 22.30
N ASP A 3 -53.61 38.90 23.35
CA ASP A 3 -53.27 39.58 24.62
C ASP A 3 -51.97 38.87 25.16
N LEU A 4 -50.98 39.62 25.68
CA LEU A 4 -50.54 39.72 27.10
C LEU A 4 -49.86 38.43 27.64
N ASP A 5 -48.54 38.42 27.89
CA ASP A 5 -47.75 39.01 29.02
C ASP A 5 -47.56 38.05 30.21
N GLU A 6 -46.34 38.10 30.77
CA GLU A 6 -45.79 37.56 32.03
C GLU A 6 -44.67 36.53 31.80
N GLU A 7 -43.50 36.54 32.45
CA GLU A 7 -42.70 37.49 33.26
C GLU A 7 -41.39 36.71 33.57
N THR A 8 -40.21 37.34 33.53
CA THR A 8 -38.91 36.73 33.95
C THR A 8 -38.72 36.77 35.48
N PRO A 9 -37.88 35.90 36.11
CA PRO A 9 -36.47 36.30 36.34
C PRO A 9 -35.45 35.14 36.29
N GLY A 10 -34.17 35.50 36.05
CA GLY A 10 -33.08 34.56 35.79
C GLY A 10 -32.40 33.94 37.01
N ASP A 11 -31.46 33.04 36.73
CA ASP A 11 -30.30 32.79 37.59
C ASP A 11 -29.12 32.23 36.76
N VAL A 12 -27.92 32.51 37.25
CA VAL A 12 -26.59 32.32 36.66
C VAL A 12 -26.04 30.93 37.01
N GLY A 13 -25.35 30.24 36.09
CA GLY A 13 -24.67 28.98 36.44
C GLY A 13 -23.94 28.26 35.31
N GLU A 14 -22.68 28.67 35.08
CA GLU A 14 -21.49 27.88 34.70
C GLU A 14 -21.63 26.55 33.91
N GLY A 15 -21.24 26.62 32.63
CA GLY A 15 -20.13 25.86 32.03
C GLY A 15 -20.02 24.34 32.22
N SER A 16 -20.50 23.57 31.24
CA SER A 16 -19.85 22.34 30.78
C SER A 16 -20.31 21.99 29.36
N SER A 17 -19.54 22.38 28.35
CA SER A 17 -19.82 22.03 26.94
C SER A 17 -19.21 20.67 26.61
N ASN A 18 -19.99 19.61 26.83
CA ASN A 18 -19.83 18.34 26.14
C ASN A 18 -20.27 18.51 24.69
N ASN A 19 -19.33 18.71 23.77
CA ASN A 19 -19.59 18.53 22.34
C ASN A 19 -19.56 17.04 22.00
N ALA A 20 -20.66 16.35 22.33
CA ALA A 20 -21.01 15.10 21.69
C ALA A 20 -21.42 15.43 20.24
N VAL A 21 -20.67 14.90 19.28
CA VAL A 21 -20.98 14.99 17.85
C VAL A 21 -22.35 14.35 17.64
N HIS A 22 -23.33 15.16 17.23
CA HIS A 22 -24.64 14.70 16.81
C HIS A 22 -24.50 13.77 15.62
N ALA A 23 -24.64 12.46 15.86
CA ALA A 23 -24.85 11.47 14.82
C ALA A 23 -26.22 11.70 14.19
N THR A 24 -26.23 12.00 12.89
CA THR A 24 -27.43 11.98 12.05
C THR A 24 -27.90 10.53 11.85
N PRO A 25 -29.21 10.22 11.82
CA PRO A 25 -29.70 8.84 11.82
C PRO A 25 -29.58 8.07 10.48
N ASP A 26 -28.70 8.49 9.57
CA ASP A 26 -28.58 7.91 8.22
C ASP A 26 -27.13 7.51 7.86
N SER A 27 -26.27 7.31 8.85
CA SER A 27 -24.90 6.83 8.64
C SER A 27 -24.87 5.30 8.50
N THR A 28 -25.36 4.79 7.37
CA THR A 28 -25.11 3.40 6.97
C THR A 28 -23.73 3.30 6.31
N GLU A 29 -22.65 3.34 7.10
CA GLU A 29 -21.44 2.68 6.62
C GLU A 29 -21.78 1.19 6.46
N PRO A 30 -21.65 0.60 5.24
CA PRO A 30 -21.84 -0.83 5.11
C PRO A 30 -20.83 -1.53 6.01
N VAL A 31 -21.29 -2.54 6.74
CA VAL A 31 -20.40 -3.43 7.49
C VAL A 31 -19.32 -3.90 6.52
N CYS A 32 -18.05 -3.69 6.89
CA CYS A 32 -16.92 -4.15 6.11
C CYS A 32 -17.11 -5.65 5.78
N GLY A 33 -17.35 -5.98 4.52
CA GLY A 33 -17.49 -7.36 4.04
C GLY A 33 -18.83 -7.78 3.42
N GLU A 34 -19.79 -6.87 3.23
CA GLU A 34 -20.92 -7.14 2.33
C GLU A 34 -20.70 -6.49 0.95
N ASP A 35 -20.70 -7.34 -0.09
CA ASP A 35 -20.57 -6.91 -1.47
C ASP A 35 -21.75 -6.05 -1.91
N TRP A 36 -21.47 -5.03 -2.73
CA TRP A 36 -22.50 -4.15 -3.23
C TRP A 36 -23.17 -4.77 -4.45
N SER A 37 -24.48 -4.55 -4.59
CA SER A 37 -25.19 -4.95 -5.81
C SER A 37 -24.75 -4.11 -7.01
N ASP A 38 -24.85 -4.68 -8.22
CA ASP A 38 -24.55 -3.97 -9.48
C ASP A 38 -25.24 -2.60 -9.57
N ALA A 39 -26.50 -2.52 -9.12
CA ALA A 39 -27.28 -1.28 -9.11
C ALA A 39 -26.69 -0.22 -8.15
N ARG A 40 -26.20 -0.65 -6.98
CA ARG A 40 -25.56 0.24 -6.01
C ARG A 40 -24.20 0.72 -6.52
N ILE A 41 -23.41 -0.15 -7.14
CA ILE A 41 -22.14 0.21 -7.77
C ILE A 41 -22.39 1.22 -8.91
N ALA A 42 -23.34 0.94 -9.80
CA ALA A 42 -23.68 1.81 -10.93
C ALA A 42 -24.27 3.19 -10.52
N ALA A 43 -24.80 3.31 -9.31
CA ALA A 43 -25.21 4.59 -8.74
C ALA A 43 -24.02 5.43 -8.25
N ARG A 44 -22.89 4.78 -7.92
CA ARG A 44 -21.73 5.42 -7.31
C ARG A 44 -20.62 5.76 -8.31
N VAL A 45 -20.51 4.98 -9.37
CA VAL A 45 -19.44 5.11 -10.37
C VAL A 45 -19.97 4.96 -11.79
N GLU A 46 -19.19 5.43 -12.75
CA GLU A 46 -19.43 5.17 -14.16
C GLU A 46 -18.17 5.01 -14.98
N VAL A 47 -18.30 4.25 -16.06
CA VAL A 47 -17.23 4.07 -17.03
C VAL A 47 -17.52 4.95 -18.24
N ARG A 48 -16.51 5.69 -18.70
CA ARG A 48 -16.58 6.55 -19.88
C ARG A 48 -15.34 6.32 -20.75
N ASP A 49 -15.51 6.49 -22.06
CA ASP A 49 -14.39 6.56 -22.98
C ASP A 49 -13.68 7.91 -22.86
N THR A 50 -12.34 7.87 -22.85
CA THR A 50 -11.41 8.98 -22.84
C THR A 50 -10.52 8.87 -24.08
N THR A 51 -10.04 10.02 -24.55
CA THR A 51 -9.23 10.09 -25.78
C THR A 51 -7.82 9.50 -25.61
N ASP A 52 -7.31 9.49 -24.38
CA ASP A 52 -5.91 9.21 -24.04
C ASP A 52 -5.72 7.85 -23.35
N LYS A 53 -6.70 7.38 -22.58
CA LYS A 53 -6.60 6.13 -21.78
C LYS A 53 -7.61 5.05 -22.17
N GLY A 54 -8.45 5.28 -23.18
CA GLY A 54 -9.50 4.32 -23.54
C GLY A 54 -10.65 4.41 -22.54
N ARG A 55 -10.98 3.34 -21.82
CA ARG A 55 -12.07 3.39 -20.81
C ARG A 55 -11.52 3.70 -19.43
N CYS A 56 -12.13 4.67 -18.75
CA CYS A 56 -11.79 5.03 -17.38
C CYS A 56 -13.05 5.11 -16.53
N MET A 57 -12.87 4.92 -15.21
CA MET A 57 -13.94 5.01 -14.24
C MET A 57 -13.94 6.38 -13.55
N PHE A 58 -15.11 6.93 -13.31
CA PHE A 58 -15.33 8.22 -12.69
C PHE A 58 -16.38 8.13 -11.57
N SER A 59 -16.27 9.02 -10.60
CA SER A 59 -17.27 9.20 -9.54
C SER A 59 -18.59 9.77 -10.08
N ARG A 60 -19.73 9.20 -9.67
CA ARG A 60 -21.09 9.64 -10.03
C ARG A 60 -21.81 10.50 -8.98
N MET A 61 -21.06 11.07 -8.04
CA MET A 61 -21.65 11.84 -6.95
C MET A 61 -22.39 13.10 -7.41
N ASP A 62 -23.36 13.51 -6.60
CA ASP A 62 -24.04 14.80 -6.76
C ASP A 62 -23.06 15.96 -6.52
N GLU A 63 -23.30 17.13 -7.10
CA GLU A 63 -22.33 18.24 -7.16
C GLU A 63 -21.81 18.74 -5.80
N ASP A 64 -22.52 18.45 -4.70
CA ASP A 64 -22.15 18.86 -3.34
C ASP A 64 -21.60 17.70 -2.48
N ASP A 65 -21.50 16.48 -3.01
CA ASP A 65 -21.13 15.29 -2.24
C ASP A 65 -19.71 14.80 -2.59
N VAL A 66 -18.87 14.65 -1.56
CA VAL A 66 -17.44 14.34 -1.68
C VAL A 66 -17.15 13.05 -0.91
N ILE A 67 -16.51 12.09 -1.57
CA ILE A 67 -16.03 10.87 -0.88
C ILE A 67 -14.80 11.26 -0.06
N ARG A 68 -14.86 11.06 1.25
CA ARG A 68 -13.74 11.41 2.13
C ARG A 68 -12.66 10.32 2.10
N PRO A 69 -11.38 10.67 2.35
CA PRO A 69 -10.33 9.68 2.50
C PRO A 69 -10.71 8.58 3.50
N GLY A 70 -10.58 7.33 3.09
CA GLY A 70 -10.92 6.14 3.85
C GLY A 70 -12.33 5.60 3.64
N GLU A 71 -13.25 6.39 3.11
CA GLU A 71 -14.61 5.90 2.81
C GLU A 71 -14.58 4.86 1.69
N ILE A 72 -15.49 3.89 1.77
CA ILE A 72 -15.67 2.86 0.75
C ILE A 72 -16.31 3.52 -0.48
N VAL A 73 -15.63 3.43 -1.63
CA VAL A 73 -16.19 3.80 -2.92
C VAL A 73 -17.19 2.72 -3.34
N PHE A 74 -16.76 1.46 -3.40
CA PHE A 74 -17.64 0.29 -3.50
C PHE A 74 -16.87 -0.99 -3.13
N ALA A 75 -17.63 -2.07 -2.88
CA ALA A 75 -17.09 -3.43 -2.73
C ALA A 75 -17.70 -4.34 -3.80
N GLU A 76 -16.87 -5.14 -4.48
CA GLU A 76 -17.29 -5.99 -5.59
C GLU A 76 -16.84 -7.45 -5.40
N SER A 77 -17.78 -8.39 -5.57
CA SER A 77 -17.46 -9.83 -5.62
C SER A 77 -16.76 -10.19 -6.94
N PRO A 78 -15.87 -11.20 -6.95
CA PRO A 78 -15.30 -11.71 -8.18
C PRO A 78 -16.37 -12.20 -9.18
N LEU A 79 -16.15 -11.92 -10.46
CA LEU A 79 -16.79 -12.67 -11.55
C LEU A 79 -16.37 -14.14 -11.47
N GLN A 80 -15.07 -14.39 -11.34
CA GLN A 80 -14.49 -15.72 -11.23
C GLN A 80 -13.18 -15.67 -10.45
N ILE A 81 -12.98 -16.68 -9.60
CA ILE A 81 -11.70 -16.99 -8.95
C ILE A 81 -11.19 -18.27 -9.60
N VAL A 82 -9.93 -18.29 -10.00
CA VAL A 82 -9.28 -19.46 -10.59
C VAL A 82 -8.00 -19.75 -9.81
N THR A 83 -7.98 -20.90 -9.18
CA THR A 83 -6.84 -21.49 -8.47
C THR A 83 -6.65 -22.93 -8.98
N PRO A 84 -5.51 -23.59 -8.69
CA PRO A 84 -5.32 -24.99 -9.04
C PRO A 84 -6.46 -25.89 -8.53
N ASP A 85 -7.01 -25.55 -7.36
CA ASP A 85 -8.11 -26.28 -6.73
C ASP A 85 -9.49 -26.04 -7.37
N THR A 86 -9.63 -24.97 -8.16
CA THR A 86 -10.90 -24.65 -8.85
C THR A 86 -11.25 -25.71 -9.89
N CYS A 87 -10.24 -26.26 -10.56
CA CYS A 87 -10.38 -27.40 -11.45
C CYS A 87 -9.07 -28.21 -11.50
N PRO A 88 -8.84 -29.12 -10.53
CA PRO A 88 -7.58 -29.86 -10.42
C PRO A 88 -7.26 -30.69 -11.67
N ILE A 89 -8.30 -31.25 -12.30
CA ILE A 89 -8.17 -32.03 -13.54
C ILE A 89 -7.56 -31.20 -14.66
N LEU A 90 -8.08 -29.99 -14.89
CA LEU A 90 -7.59 -29.10 -15.94
C LEU A 90 -6.18 -28.59 -15.61
N TYR A 91 -5.91 -28.29 -14.34
CA TYR A 91 -4.59 -27.83 -13.90
C TYR A 91 -3.50 -28.88 -14.13
N GLU A 92 -3.72 -30.12 -13.67
CA GLU A 92 -2.76 -31.21 -13.87
C GLU A 92 -2.57 -31.52 -15.35
N TRP A 93 -3.64 -31.45 -16.16
CA TRP A 93 -3.52 -31.61 -17.61
C TRP A 93 -2.64 -30.53 -18.24
N LEU A 94 -2.92 -29.25 -17.96
CA LEU A 94 -2.11 -28.15 -18.50
C LEU A 94 -0.65 -28.26 -18.08
N LYS A 95 -0.39 -28.73 -16.87
CA LYS A 95 0.96 -28.94 -16.33
C LYS A 95 1.70 -30.10 -17.01
N GLU A 96 1.02 -31.20 -17.31
CA GLU A 96 1.59 -32.31 -18.11
C GLU A 96 1.98 -31.84 -19.53
N GLU A 97 1.15 -30.98 -20.13
CA GLU A 97 1.35 -30.49 -21.50
C GLU A 97 2.35 -29.33 -21.60
N GLU A 98 2.56 -28.56 -20.53
CA GLU A 98 3.50 -27.42 -20.48
C GLU A 98 4.94 -27.82 -20.89
N ALA A 99 5.38 -29.03 -20.52
CA ALA A 99 6.70 -29.53 -20.91
C ALA A 99 6.83 -29.78 -22.42
N SER A 100 5.71 -29.93 -23.13
CA SER A 100 5.65 -30.24 -24.55
C SER A 100 5.27 -29.06 -25.44
N VAL A 101 4.74 -27.99 -24.85
CA VAL A 101 4.29 -26.79 -25.55
C VAL A 101 4.92 -25.57 -24.89
N SER A 102 5.72 -24.80 -25.65
CA SER A 102 6.31 -23.57 -25.14
C SER A 102 5.22 -22.50 -24.96
N LEU A 103 4.68 -22.35 -23.77
CA LEU A 103 3.67 -21.31 -23.49
C LEU A 103 4.35 -19.95 -23.23
N GLU A 104 3.77 -18.88 -23.78
CA GLU A 104 4.26 -17.51 -23.54
C GLU A 104 3.85 -16.98 -22.16
N LEU A 105 2.69 -17.42 -21.67
CA LEU A 105 2.19 -17.10 -20.35
C LEU A 105 2.20 -18.37 -19.48
N PRO A 106 2.41 -18.25 -18.16
CA PRO A 106 2.34 -19.41 -17.30
C PRO A 106 0.95 -20.07 -17.31
N ILE A 107 0.89 -21.34 -16.93
CA ILE A 107 -0.33 -22.16 -17.06
C ILE A 107 -1.56 -21.62 -16.33
N VAL A 108 -1.41 -20.82 -15.26
CA VAL A 108 -2.58 -20.28 -14.53
C VAL A 108 -3.43 -19.34 -15.38
N TRP A 109 -2.83 -18.57 -16.30
CA TRP A 109 -3.58 -17.72 -17.25
C TRP A 109 -4.36 -18.57 -18.25
N HIS A 110 -3.74 -19.65 -18.74
CA HIS A 110 -4.37 -20.63 -19.62
C HIS A 110 -5.52 -21.35 -18.93
N MET A 111 -5.30 -21.77 -17.68
CA MET A 111 -6.33 -22.37 -16.83
C MET A 111 -7.50 -21.42 -16.64
N ALA A 112 -7.25 -20.14 -16.40
CA ALA A 112 -8.31 -19.16 -16.16
C ALA A 112 -9.17 -18.91 -17.41
N ALA A 113 -8.54 -18.78 -18.59
CA ALA A 113 -9.24 -18.63 -19.85
C ALA A 113 -10.10 -19.87 -20.19
N LEU A 114 -9.53 -21.08 -20.10
CA LEU A 114 -10.26 -22.32 -20.36
C LEU A 114 -11.37 -22.56 -19.33
N SER A 115 -11.11 -22.29 -18.05
CA SER A 115 -12.13 -22.40 -16.99
C SER A 115 -13.27 -21.41 -17.22
N SER A 116 -12.98 -20.22 -17.75
CA SER A 116 -14.01 -19.26 -18.14
C SER A 116 -14.90 -19.82 -19.24
N LEU A 117 -14.30 -20.35 -20.31
CA LEU A 117 -15.03 -20.93 -21.45
C LEU A 117 -15.87 -22.16 -21.07
N LEU A 118 -15.35 -23.00 -20.17
CA LEU A 118 -15.95 -24.29 -19.84
C LEU A 118 -17.02 -24.20 -18.74
N PHE A 119 -16.88 -23.27 -17.80
CA PHE A 119 -17.63 -23.30 -16.55
C PHE A 119 -18.26 -21.98 -16.13
N LEU A 120 -17.83 -20.84 -16.67
CA LEU A 120 -18.40 -19.55 -16.29
C LEU A 120 -19.80 -19.41 -16.91
N HIS A 121 -20.76 -18.95 -16.11
CA HIS A 121 -22.11 -18.70 -16.59
C HIS A 121 -22.09 -17.59 -17.67
N GLU A 122 -22.99 -17.70 -18.66
CA GLU A 122 -22.99 -16.86 -19.86
C GLU A 122 -23.06 -15.35 -19.55
N ASP A 123 -23.84 -14.97 -18.54
CA ASP A 123 -23.97 -13.57 -18.10
C ASP A 123 -22.65 -12.96 -17.61
N LYS A 124 -21.83 -13.72 -16.89
CA LYS A 124 -20.50 -13.33 -16.42
C LYS A 124 -19.47 -13.41 -17.53
N LEU A 125 -19.58 -14.41 -18.41
CA LEU A 125 -18.69 -14.56 -19.56
C LEU A 125 -18.79 -13.36 -20.51
N VAL A 126 -20.01 -12.86 -20.76
CA VAL A 126 -20.22 -11.63 -21.54
C VAL A 126 -19.54 -10.42 -20.90
N ARG A 127 -19.55 -10.31 -19.56
CA ARG A 127 -18.82 -9.24 -18.83
C ARG A 127 -17.30 -9.39 -18.95
N CYS A 128 -16.78 -10.62 -19.03
CA CYS A 128 -15.37 -10.83 -19.35
C CYS A 128 -15.03 -10.34 -20.76
N TYR A 129 -15.87 -10.65 -21.76
CA TYR A 129 -15.66 -10.19 -23.14
C TYR A 129 -15.79 -8.68 -23.33
N ASP A 130 -16.45 -7.96 -22.42
CA ASP A 130 -16.47 -6.49 -22.43
C ASP A 130 -15.13 -5.88 -22.00
N LYS A 131 -14.18 -6.66 -21.46
CA LYS A 131 -12.90 -6.13 -20.97
C LYS A 131 -11.95 -5.77 -22.10
N TRP A 132 -10.98 -4.91 -21.79
CA TRP A 132 -9.97 -4.54 -22.77
C TRP A 132 -8.97 -5.68 -22.97
N ALA A 133 -8.69 -6.01 -24.22
CA ALA A 133 -7.58 -6.86 -24.62
C ALA A 133 -7.04 -6.38 -25.97
N PRO A 134 -5.73 -6.56 -26.25
CA PRO A 134 -5.21 -6.29 -27.58
C PRO A 134 -5.90 -7.22 -28.60
N PRO A 135 -6.04 -6.79 -29.87
CA PRO A 135 -6.65 -7.64 -30.89
C PRO A 135 -5.89 -8.95 -31.03
N VAL A 136 -6.63 -10.07 -31.13
CA VAL A 136 -6.07 -11.42 -31.32
C VAL A 136 -5.17 -11.51 -32.56
N ASP A 137 -5.35 -10.62 -33.53
CA ASP A 137 -4.60 -10.57 -34.80
C ASP A 137 -3.59 -9.38 -34.85
N ALA A 138 -3.35 -8.64 -33.76
CA ALA A 138 -2.41 -7.50 -33.74
C ALA A 138 -0.94 -7.95 -33.75
N PRO A 139 -0.07 -7.47 -34.67
CA PRO A 139 1.32 -7.91 -34.72
C PRO A 139 2.04 -7.63 -33.40
N THR A 140 2.69 -8.65 -32.84
CA THR A 140 3.61 -8.45 -31.71
C THR A 140 4.79 -7.61 -32.19
N ASN A 141 5.22 -6.65 -31.38
CA ASN A 141 6.31 -5.73 -31.71
C ASN A 141 7.71 -6.39 -31.63
N GLU A 142 7.82 -7.67 -31.99
CA GLU A 142 9.08 -8.38 -32.11
C GLU A 142 9.15 -9.12 -33.44
N SER A 143 10.00 -8.56 -34.30
CA SER A 143 10.54 -9.16 -35.53
C SER A 143 9.62 -9.24 -36.76
N GLN A 144 10.25 -8.92 -37.88
CA GLN A 144 9.65 -8.71 -39.19
C GLN A 144 9.10 -10.01 -39.79
N GLY A 145 7.89 -9.92 -40.34
CA GLY A 145 7.51 -10.67 -41.54
C GLY A 145 6.97 -12.09 -41.33
N GLU A 146 5.69 -12.19 -40.97
CA GLU A 146 4.64 -13.04 -41.57
C GLU A 146 3.36 -12.90 -40.72
N PRO A 147 2.14 -13.07 -41.27
CA PRO A 147 0.92 -13.06 -40.47
C PRO A 147 0.80 -14.40 -39.72
N SER A 148 1.55 -14.56 -38.63
CA SER A 148 1.37 -15.66 -37.70
C SER A 148 0.23 -15.35 -36.74
N SER A 149 -0.67 -16.30 -36.48
CA SER A 149 -1.64 -16.16 -35.38
C SER A 149 -0.87 -15.85 -34.09
N ASN A 150 -1.30 -14.86 -33.30
CA ASN A 150 -0.50 -14.31 -32.21
C ASN A 150 -0.23 -15.27 -31.04
N TYR A 151 -0.78 -16.49 -31.07
CA TYR A 151 -0.58 -17.52 -30.05
C TYR A 151 -0.70 -18.90 -30.71
N PRO A 152 0.25 -19.31 -31.57
CA PRO A 152 0.18 -20.60 -32.27
C PRO A 152 0.09 -21.78 -31.29
N ASN A 153 0.61 -21.57 -30.08
CA ASN A 153 0.65 -22.57 -29.02
C ASN A 153 -0.70 -22.76 -28.32
N CYS A 154 -1.65 -21.81 -28.39
CA CYS A 154 -3.00 -22.04 -27.84
C CYS A 154 -3.81 -23.03 -28.69
N GLN A 155 -3.64 -22.99 -30.01
CA GLN A 155 -4.27 -23.95 -30.92
C GLN A 155 -3.66 -25.35 -30.73
N GLU A 156 -2.34 -25.45 -30.64
CA GLU A 156 -1.65 -26.72 -30.34
C GLU A 156 -2.02 -27.24 -28.94
N MET A 157 -2.08 -26.37 -27.93
CA MET A 157 -2.53 -26.73 -26.58
C MET A 157 -3.96 -27.27 -26.63
N LEU A 158 -4.91 -26.58 -27.26
CA LEU A 158 -6.28 -27.06 -27.35
C LEU A 158 -6.35 -28.42 -28.09
N HIS A 159 -5.60 -28.60 -29.17
CA HIS A 159 -5.51 -29.88 -29.88
C HIS A 159 -4.97 -31.00 -28.95
N ARG A 160 -3.92 -30.71 -28.17
CA ARG A 160 -3.39 -31.64 -27.17
C ARG A 160 -4.36 -31.93 -26.04
N LEU A 161 -5.10 -30.94 -25.55
CA LEU A 161 -6.17 -31.16 -24.57
C LEU A 161 -7.33 -31.97 -25.17
N VAL A 162 -7.61 -31.89 -26.47
CA VAL A 162 -8.68 -32.71 -27.07
C VAL A 162 -8.24 -34.17 -27.28
N HIS A 163 -6.97 -34.39 -27.67
CA HIS A 163 -6.47 -35.71 -28.10
C HIS A 163 -5.54 -36.39 -27.09
N GLY A 164 -5.09 -35.66 -26.08
CA GLY A 164 -4.19 -36.10 -25.03
C GLY A 164 -4.85 -37.09 -24.07
N HIS A 165 -4.02 -37.88 -23.41
CA HIS A 165 -4.46 -38.82 -22.39
C HIS A 165 -3.92 -38.37 -21.04
N VAL A 166 -4.81 -37.94 -20.15
CA VAL A 166 -4.44 -37.62 -18.77
C VAL A 166 -4.93 -38.69 -17.82
N GLU A 167 -4.03 -39.17 -16.97
CA GLU A 167 -4.35 -40.18 -15.96
C GLU A 167 -5.30 -39.64 -14.90
N ALA A 168 -5.24 -38.34 -14.61
CA ALA A 168 -6.11 -37.65 -13.65
C ALA A 168 -7.60 -37.59 -14.05
N ILE A 169 -7.97 -37.77 -15.33
CA ILE A 169 -9.37 -37.76 -15.75
C ILE A 169 -10.00 -39.15 -15.54
N PRO A 170 -11.06 -39.27 -14.72
CA PRO A 170 -11.81 -40.52 -14.57
C PRO A 170 -12.27 -41.06 -15.93
N LYS A 171 -12.14 -42.37 -16.14
CA LYS A 171 -12.41 -42.99 -17.46
C LYS A 171 -13.82 -42.70 -17.98
N ASP A 172 -14.79 -42.60 -17.08
CA ASP A 172 -16.19 -42.30 -17.33
C ASP A 172 -16.46 -40.82 -17.65
N GLU A 173 -15.56 -39.90 -17.30
CA GLU A 173 -15.67 -38.47 -17.60
C GLU A 173 -14.90 -38.05 -18.87
N ARG A 174 -14.01 -38.91 -19.40
CA ARG A 174 -13.16 -38.58 -20.56
C ARG A 174 -13.94 -38.12 -21.78
N GLU A 175 -15.01 -38.82 -22.13
CA GLU A 175 -15.85 -38.44 -23.28
C GLU A 175 -16.52 -37.08 -23.09
N VAL A 176 -16.92 -36.76 -21.85
CA VAL A 176 -17.55 -35.47 -21.51
C VAL A 176 -16.54 -34.33 -21.64
N TRP A 177 -15.34 -34.51 -21.10
CA TRP A 177 -14.25 -33.53 -21.22
C TRP A 177 -13.83 -33.30 -22.66
N MET A 178 -13.61 -34.39 -23.41
CA MET A 178 -13.30 -34.33 -24.84
C MET A 178 -14.38 -33.58 -25.60
N TRP A 179 -15.65 -33.90 -25.37
CA TRP A 179 -16.76 -33.20 -26.03
C TRP A 179 -16.78 -31.70 -25.72
N LYS A 180 -16.60 -31.31 -24.44
CA LYS A 180 -16.56 -29.90 -24.03
C LYS A 180 -15.41 -29.15 -24.70
N LEU A 181 -14.21 -29.72 -24.70
CA LEU A 181 -13.01 -29.11 -25.30
C LEU A 181 -13.14 -28.98 -26.82
N MET A 182 -13.76 -29.96 -27.49
CA MET A 182 -14.05 -29.90 -28.93
C MET A 182 -15.03 -28.79 -29.33
N GLN A 183 -15.81 -28.24 -28.38
CA GLN A 183 -16.67 -27.08 -28.66
C GLN A 183 -15.93 -25.75 -28.59
N LEU A 184 -14.70 -25.72 -28.06
CA LEU A 184 -13.94 -24.49 -27.90
C LEU A 184 -13.29 -24.06 -29.21
N ASP A 185 -13.30 -22.75 -29.45
CA ASP A 185 -12.56 -22.14 -30.54
C ASP A 185 -11.23 -21.57 -30.03
N ALA A 186 -10.14 -21.80 -30.78
CA ALA A 186 -8.82 -21.34 -30.40
C ALA A 186 -8.71 -19.81 -30.34
N ARG A 187 -9.46 -19.07 -31.18
CA ARG A 187 -9.51 -17.60 -31.18
C ARG A 187 -10.15 -17.09 -29.90
N ASP A 188 -11.25 -17.71 -29.45
CA ASP A 188 -11.92 -17.35 -28.21
C ASP A 188 -11.05 -17.66 -26.99
N TYR A 189 -10.34 -18.80 -27.02
CA TYR A 189 -9.34 -19.14 -26.00
C TYR A 189 -8.25 -18.07 -25.90
N VAL A 190 -7.63 -17.70 -27.03
CA VAL A 190 -6.61 -16.64 -27.05
C VAL A 190 -7.17 -15.30 -26.57
N HIS A 191 -8.40 -14.95 -26.97
CA HIS A 191 -9.02 -13.71 -26.56
C HIS A 191 -9.22 -13.65 -25.04
N LEU A 192 -9.76 -14.71 -24.43
CA LEU A 192 -9.92 -14.77 -22.98
C LEU A 192 -8.58 -14.86 -22.24
N LEU A 193 -7.58 -15.54 -22.79
CA LEU A 193 -6.23 -15.55 -22.24
C LEU A 193 -5.69 -14.12 -22.09
N LEU A 194 -5.84 -13.32 -23.14
CA LEU A 194 -5.45 -11.90 -23.13
C LEU A 194 -6.31 -11.09 -22.14
N ILE A 195 -7.62 -11.28 -22.14
CA ILE A 195 -8.52 -10.62 -21.16
C ILE A 195 -8.03 -10.89 -19.72
N TRP A 196 -7.74 -12.14 -19.36
CA TRP A 196 -7.19 -12.47 -18.05
C TRP A 196 -5.83 -11.82 -17.82
N ARG A 197 -4.91 -11.86 -18.80
CA ARG A 197 -3.57 -11.27 -18.68
C ARG A 197 -3.57 -9.77 -18.38
N PHE A 198 -4.52 -9.02 -18.93
CA PHE A 198 -4.54 -7.56 -18.81
C PHE A 198 -5.50 -7.02 -17.73
N ASN A 199 -6.42 -7.85 -17.20
CA ASN A 199 -7.50 -7.38 -16.31
C ASN A 199 -7.63 -8.13 -14.99
N SER A 200 -6.91 -9.23 -14.78
CA SER A 200 -7.00 -10.00 -13.54
C SER A 200 -6.03 -9.53 -12.45
N PHE A 201 -6.33 -9.94 -11.23
CA PHE A 201 -5.55 -9.71 -10.02
C PHE A 201 -4.96 -11.02 -9.52
N GLY A 202 -3.75 -10.97 -8.96
CA GLY A 202 -3.17 -12.13 -8.28
C GLY A 202 -3.92 -12.44 -6.98
N HIS A 203 -4.18 -13.72 -6.74
CA HIS A 203 -4.85 -14.18 -5.52
C HIS A 203 -3.97 -13.94 -4.28
N HIS A 204 -4.59 -13.52 -3.17
CA HIS A 204 -3.86 -13.03 -2.00
C HIS A 204 -3.14 -14.13 -1.18
N THR A 205 -3.62 -15.37 -1.26
CA THR A 205 -3.09 -16.52 -0.47
C THR A 205 -2.59 -17.68 -1.32
N VAL A 206 -2.80 -17.65 -2.65
CA VAL A 206 -2.47 -18.75 -3.55
C VAL A 206 -1.61 -18.18 -4.67
N ALA A 207 -0.34 -18.58 -4.74
CA ALA A 207 0.62 -18.01 -5.68
C ALA A 207 0.16 -18.16 -7.14
N ASP A 208 -0.36 -19.33 -7.50
CA ASP A 208 -0.92 -19.64 -8.83
C ASP A 208 -2.43 -19.39 -8.87
N GLY A 209 -2.90 -18.31 -8.27
CA GLY A 209 -4.31 -17.93 -8.28
C GLY A 209 -4.54 -16.60 -8.99
N LEU A 210 -5.61 -16.52 -9.79
CA LEU A 210 -6.06 -15.30 -10.46
C LEU A 210 -7.52 -15.01 -10.13
N ILE A 211 -7.85 -13.72 -10.05
CA ILE A 211 -9.19 -13.24 -9.76
C ILE A 211 -9.62 -12.22 -10.82
N MET A 212 -10.83 -12.36 -11.32
CA MET A 212 -11.45 -11.42 -12.26
C MET A 212 -12.64 -10.73 -11.58
N TYR A 213 -12.71 -9.41 -11.66
CA TYR A 213 -13.84 -8.58 -11.22
C TYR A 213 -14.49 -7.92 -12.43
N ASP A 214 -15.71 -7.36 -12.37
CA ASP A 214 -16.30 -6.65 -13.50
C ASP A 214 -15.80 -5.19 -13.53
N LYS A 215 -16.26 -4.38 -12.57
CA LYS A 215 -16.05 -2.93 -12.54
C LYS A 215 -14.64 -2.58 -12.11
N ILE A 216 -14.03 -3.28 -11.16
CA ILE A 216 -12.65 -3.01 -10.73
C ILE A 216 -11.65 -3.08 -11.90
N SER A 217 -11.85 -3.97 -12.89
CA SER A 217 -10.98 -4.03 -14.08
C SER A 217 -11.09 -2.79 -15.00
N MET A 218 -12.07 -1.89 -14.77
CA MET A 218 -12.26 -0.66 -15.54
C MET A 218 -11.57 0.55 -14.92
N LEU A 219 -10.92 0.40 -13.75
CA LEU A 219 -10.11 1.45 -13.13
C LEU A 219 -8.81 1.61 -13.91
N SER A 220 -8.48 2.85 -14.28
CA SER A 220 -7.22 3.14 -14.98
C SER A 220 -6.03 3.17 -14.01
N HIS A 221 -4.83 3.09 -14.57
CA HIS A 221 -3.61 3.19 -13.79
C HIS A 221 -3.24 4.63 -13.41
N SER A 222 -2.80 4.82 -12.16
CA SER A 222 -1.98 5.96 -11.76
C SER A 222 -0.89 5.54 -10.77
N CYS A 223 0.34 6.05 -10.93
CA CYS A 223 1.42 5.88 -9.94
C CYS A 223 1.18 6.70 -8.66
N GLU A 224 0.19 7.59 -8.68
CA GLU A 224 -0.34 8.32 -7.54
C GLU A 224 -1.86 8.16 -7.56
N ALA A 225 -2.30 6.95 -7.21
CA ALA A 225 -3.68 6.52 -7.33
C ALA A 225 -4.63 7.29 -6.40
N THR A 226 -5.83 7.62 -6.90
CA THR A 226 -6.92 8.26 -6.14
C THR A 226 -7.62 7.28 -5.21
N CYS A 227 -7.57 5.98 -5.51
CA CYS A 227 -8.11 4.92 -4.69
C CYS A 227 -7.02 3.98 -4.16
N CYS A 228 -7.33 3.34 -3.03
CA CYS A 228 -6.59 2.21 -2.49
C CYS A 228 -7.56 1.04 -2.29
N TRP A 229 -7.03 -0.15 -2.05
CA TRP A 229 -7.86 -1.34 -1.93
C TRP A 229 -7.24 -2.38 -1.01
N HIS A 230 -8.09 -3.28 -0.53
CA HIS A 230 -7.72 -4.49 0.19
C HIS A 230 -8.77 -5.57 -0.08
N TYR A 231 -8.40 -6.82 0.16
CA TYR A 231 -9.33 -7.93 0.08
C TYR A 231 -10.23 -7.97 1.32
N GLY A 232 -11.54 -8.05 1.10
CA GLY A 232 -12.53 -8.39 2.09
C GLY A 232 -12.75 -9.91 2.20
N PRO A 233 -13.79 -10.34 2.94
CA PRO A 233 -14.21 -11.73 2.97
C PRO A 233 -14.53 -12.28 1.57
N ASN A 234 -14.30 -13.57 1.34
CA ASN A 234 -14.60 -14.27 0.08
C ASN A 234 -14.01 -13.59 -1.16
N ASP A 235 -12.80 -13.04 -1.04
CA ASP A 235 -12.10 -12.34 -2.12
C ASP A 235 -12.88 -11.13 -2.67
N SER A 236 -13.73 -10.51 -1.86
CA SER A 236 -14.33 -9.22 -2.16
C SER A 236 -13.25 -8.16 -2.39
N PHE A 237 -13.38 -7.34 -3.43
CA PHE A 237 -12.48 -6.21 -3.66
C PHE A 237 -13.07 -4.96 -3.04
N VAL A 238 -12.50 -4.49 -1.92
CA VAL A 238 -12.97 -3.30 -1.22
C VAL A 238 -12.17 -2.08 -1.69
N LEU A 239 -12.77 -1.26 -2.54
CA LEU A 239 -12.18 -0.03 -3.05
C LEU A 239 -12.48 1.13 -2.09
N ARG A 240 -11.44 1.79 -1.59
CA ARG A 240 -11.54 2.97 -0.71
C ARG A 240 -10.94 4.21 -1.37
N ALA A 241 -11.47 5.36 -1.03
CA ALA A 241 -10.91 6.64 -1.41
C ALA A 241 -9.58 6.86 -0.68
N ARG A 242 -8.47 7.01 -1.43
CA ARG A 242 -7.15 7.29 -0.83
C ARG A 242 -6.96 8.79 -0.56
N VAL A 243 -7.65 9.60 -1.36
CA VAL A 243 -7.72 11.07 -1.30
C VAL A 243 -9.19 11.49 -1.34
N PRO A 244 -9.54 12.76 -1.07
CA PRO A 244 -10.90 13.23 -1.33
C PRO A 244 -11.24 13.05 -2.81
N ILE A 245 -12.42 12.54 -3.12
CA ILE A 245 -12.89 12.33 -4.49
C ILE A 245 -14.11 13.21 -4.72
N GLU A 246 -13.95 14.20 -5.58
CA GLU A 246 -15.01 15.10 -6.01
C GLU A 246 -15.93 14.43 -7.05
N PRO A 247 -17.14 14.98 -7.27
CA PRO A 247 -17.99 14.57 -8.37
C PRO A 247 -17.24 14.58 -9.69
N ARG A 248 -17.34 13.48 -10.45
CA ARG A 248 -16.69 13.28 -11.76
C ARG A 248 -15.17 13.14 -11.74
N ASP A 249 -14.52 13.07 -10.57
CA ASP A 249 -13.11 12.71 -10.50
C ASP A 249 -12.84 11.31 -11.05
N GLU A 250 -11.68 11.14 -11.66
CA GLU A 250 -11.22 9.84 -12.16
C GLU A 250 -10.80 8.93 -10.99
N LEU A 251 -11.33 7.71 -10.99
CA LEU A 251 -11.01 6.67 -10.03
C LEU A 251 -9.87 5.82 -10.61
N THR A 252 -8.75 5.79 -9.89
CA THR A 252 -7.52 5.14 -10.36
C THR A 252 -6.93 4.24 -9.28
N ILE A 253 -6.23 3.19 -9.70
CA ILE A 253 -5.43 2.30 -8.84
C ILE A 253 -4.02 2.15 -9.40
N SER A 254 -3.09 1.65 -8.59
CA SER A 254 -1.79 1.22 -9.12
C SER A 254 -1.91 -0.20 -9.69
N TYR A 255 -1.38 -0.43 -10.89
CA TYR A 255 -1.27 -1.76 -11.50
C TYR A 255 0.02 -2.46 -11.09
N ILE A 256 0.94 -1.72 -10.49
CA ILE A 256 2.22 -2.21 -9.99
C ILE A 256 2.19 -2.18 -8.46
N GLY A 257 2.80 -3.19 -7.83
CA GLY A 257 2.90 -3.27 -6.38
C GLY A 257 3.82 -2.19 -5.79
N ASP A 258 3.71 -2.01 -4.47
CA ASP A 258 4.43 -0.97 -3.72
C ASP A 258 5.95 -0.98 -3.96
N GLU A 259 6.56 -2.17 -4.06
CA GLU A 259 8.00 -2.35 -4.35
C GLU A 259 8.45 -1.64 -5.62
N GLU A 260 7.66 -1.74 -6.70
CA GLU A 260 7.93 -1.04 -7.96
C GLU A 260 7.42 0.40 -7.93
N LEU A 261 6.32 0.64 -7.20
CA LEU A 261 5.69 1.94 -7.10
C LEU A 261 6.62 2.99 -6.50
N PHE A 262 7.52 2.62 -5.59
CA PHE A 262 8.45 3.58 -4.96
C PHE A 262 9.71 3.86 -5.78
N LYS A 263 9.92 3.16 -6.89
CA LYS A 263 11.07 3.38 -7.78
C LYS A 263 10.87 4.60 -8.67
N SER A 264 11.93 4.97 -9.39
CA SER A 264 11.94 6.09 -10.34
C SER A 264 10.98 5.87 -11.52
N THR A 265 10.63 6.97 -12.18
CA THR A 265 9.63 7.06 -13.24
C THR A 265 9.98 6.18 -14.43
N ASN A 266 11.25 6.07 -14.79
CA ASN A 266 11.71 5.16 -15.84
C ASN A 266 11.42 3.69 -15.48
N ILE A 267 11.68 3.28 -14.24
CA ILE A 267 11.42 1.90 -13.79
C ILE A 267 9.92 1.61 -13.75
N ARG A 268 9.11 2.53 -13.21
CA ARG A 268 7.65 2.39 -13.21
C ARG A 268 7.09 2.27 -14.64
N ARG A 269 7.54 3.13 -15.56
CA ARG A 269 7.15 3.08 -16.98
C ARG A 269 7.56 1.77 -17.63
N GLN A 270 8.78 1.29 -17.40
CA GLN A 270 9.24 -0.01 -17.88
C GLN A 270 8.34 -1.15 -17.38
N ARG A 271 7.99 -1.15 -16.09
CA ARG A 271 7.10 -2.17 -15.52
C ARG A 271 5.70 -2.14 -16.14
N LEU A 272 5.20 -0.95 -16.49
CA LEU A 272 3.88 -0.74 -17.10
C LEU A 272 3.85 -1.01 -18.60
N GLN A 273 4.99 -1.19 -19.28
CA GLN A 273 5.02 -1.56 -20.70
C GLN A 273 4.22 -2.84 -20.99
N GLY A 274 4.13 -3.74 -19.99
CA GLY A 274 3.30 -4.94 -20.05
C GLY A 274 1.80 -4.70 -20.19
N TRP A 275 1.32 -3.45 -20.12
CA TRP A 275 -0.05 -3.02 -20.41
C TRP A 275 -0.16 -2.17 -21.68
N LEU A 276 0.91 -2.12 -22.48
CA LEU A 276 0.94 -1.46 -23.80
C LEU A 276 0.67 0.05 -23.78
N PHE A 277 1.03 0.73 -22.69
CA PHE A 277 1.00 2.19 -22.61
C PHE A 277 2.24 2.75 -21.90
N THR A 278 2.49 4.04 -22.09
CA THR A 278 3.47 4.81 -21.30
C THR A 278 2.73 5.68 -20.31
N CYS A 279 3.07 5.57 -19.02
CA CYS A 279 2.35 6.29 -17.97
C CYS A 279 2.65 7.80 -17.99
N HIS A 280 1.57 8.58 -18.03
CA HIS A 280 1.53 10.05 -17.99
C HIS A 280 0.68 10.58 -16.81
N CYS A 281 0.61 9.81 -15.72
CA CYS A 281 -0.03 10.30 -14.49
C CYS A 281 0.78 11.49 -13.91
N HIS A 282 0.15 12.29 -13.04
CA HIS A 282 0.76 13.47 -12.42
C HIS A 282 2.20 13.22 -11.96
N ARG A 283 2.42 12.17 -11.15
CA ARG A 283 3.74 11.80 -10.64
C ARG A 283 4.77 11.41 -11.71
N CYS A 284 4.35 10.85 -12.85
CA CYS A 284 5.26 10.47 -13.94
C CYS A 284 5.61 11.65 -14.86
N ASP A 285 4.78 12.69 -14.88
CA ASP A 285 4.99 13.91 -15.68
C ASP A 285 5.46 15.10 -14.84
N GLU A 286 5.61 14.92 -13.52
CA GLU A 286 6.24 15.90 -12.64
C GLU A 286 7.67 16.24 -13.14
N PRO A 287 8.06 17.52 -13.13
CA PRO A 287 9.38 17.98 -13.59
C PRO A 287 10.55 17.52 -12.69
N VAL A 288 10.25 16.91 -11.54
CA VAL A 288 11.25 16.38 -10.59
C VAL A 288 10.86 14.98 -10.16
N ASP A 289 11.71 14.01 -10.46
CA ASP A 289 11.55 12.64 -9.96
C ASP A 289 12.26 12.47 -8.61
N TYR A 290 11.52 12.66 -7.51
CA TYR A 290 12.07 12.56 -6.16
C TYR A 290 12.58 11.16 -5.77
N ALA A 291 12.31 10.12 -6.57
CA ALA A 291 12.84 8.77 -6.35
C ALA A 291 14.20 8.53 -7.00
N ARG A 292 14.72 9.50 -7.78
CA ARG A 292 15.94 9.37 -8.59
C ARG A 292 17.00 10.43 -8.27
N GLY A 293 17.24 10.65 -6.98
CA GLY A 293 18.15 11.69 -6.47
C GLY A 293 19.61 11.25 -6.33
N PHE A 294 20.50 11.88 -7.08
CA PHE A 294 21.95 11.67 -6.99
C PHE A 294 22.62 12.73 -6.14
N ARG A 295 23.70 12.36 -5.45
CA ARG A 295 24.56 13.30 -4.76
C ARG A 295 25.25 14.18 -5.81
N CYS A 296 25.18 15.50 -5.64
CA CYS A 296 25.78 16.43 -6.57
C CYS A 296 27.31 16.23 -6.66
N THR A 297 27.82 16.03 -7.87
CA THR A 297 29.26 15.85 -8.15
C THR A 297 30.11 17.11 -7.93
N GLN A 298 29.48 18.27 -7.79
CA GLN A 298 30.18 19.56 -7.66
C GLN A 298 30.31 20.04 -6.21
N CYS A 299 29.25 19.90 -5.41
CA CYS A 299 29.26 20.33 -4.01
C CYS A 299 29.20 19.18 -3.00
N HIS A 300 28.94 17.95 -3.46
CA HIS A 300 28.78 16.75 -2.64
C HIS A 300 27.76 16.85 -1.49
N THR A 301 26.95 17.90 -1.46
CA THR A 301 26.01 18.20 -0.37
C THR A 301 24.58 18.22 -0.87
N GLY A 302 24.32 18.88 -2.00
CA GLY A 302 23.00 18.93 -2.60
C GLY A 302 22.69 17.70 -3.45
N VAL A 303 21.44 17.66 -3.91
CA VAL A 303 20.88 16.58 -4.71
C VAL A 303 20.58 17.09 -6.12
N VAL A 304 20.75 16.23 -7.12
CA VAL A 304 20.29 16.45 -8.50
C VAL A 304 19.31 15.33 -8.87
N TYR A 305 18.30 15.66 -9.67
CA TYR A 305 17.24 14.72 -10.04
C TYR A 305 17.14 14.59 -11.56
N PRO A 306 17.96 13.73 -12.17
CA PRO A 306 17.87 13.41 -13.58
C PRO A 306 16.51 12.88 -14.00
N TYR A 307 16.00 13.36 -15.13
CA TYR A 307 14.83 12.80 -15.79
C TYR A 307 14.98 12.89 -17.31
N THR A 308 14.18 12.09 -18.02
CA THR A 308 14.14 12.07 -19.49
C THR A 308 12.88 12.76 -19.97
N GLU A 309 13.03 13.87 -20.70
CA GLU A 309 11.92 14.45 -21.46
C GLU A 309 11.68 13.63 -22.72
N TRP A 310 10.44 13.21 -22.90
CA TRP A 310 9.96 12.74 -24.18
C TRP A 310 9.55 13.96 -25.01
N LYS A 311 10.09 14.11 -26.21
CA LYS A 311 9.58 15.12 -27.14
C LYS A 311 8.23 14.63 -27.66
N ASP A 312 7.19 15.44 -27.42
CA ASP A 312 5.83 15.19 -27.92
C ASP A 312 5.83 14.84 -29.42
N GLY A 313 5.10 13.77 -29.76
CA GLY A 313 4.77 13.41 -31.14
C GLY A 313 5.32 12.06 -31.63
N SER A 314 6.26 11.43 -30.92
CA SER A 314 6.59 10.02 -31.13
C SER A 314 6.09 9.20 -29.95
N SER A 315 4.77 9.00 -29.90
CA SER A 315 4.28 7.77 -29.27
C SER A 315 5.00 6.61 -29.96
N PRO A 316 5.54 5.61 -29.24
CA PRO A 316 6.16 4.44 -29.85
C PRO A 316 5.02 3.56 -30.42
N VAL A 317 4.31 4.07 -31.42
CA VAL A 317 3.25 3.34 -32.12
C VAL A 317 3.86 2.23 -32.98
N ASN A 318 5.15 2.28 -33.25
CA ASN A 318 5.87 1.22 -33.96
C ASN A 318 7.21 1.03 -33.27
N GLY A 319 7.55 -0.21 -32.88
CA GLY A 319 8.69 -0.58 -32.02
C GLY A 319 10.09 -0.29 -32.58
N ASP A 320 10.38 0.96 -32.94
CA ASP A 320 11.73 1.42 -33.23
C ASP A 320 12.42 1.80 -31.92
N SER A 321 13.01 0.79 -31.29
CA SER A 321 13.74 0.87 -30.01
C SER A 321 15.06 1.66 -30.10
N ARG A 322 15.36 2.31 -31.24
CA ARG A 322 16.65 2.97 -31.47
C ARG A 322 16.63 4.47 -31.75
N ALA A 323 15.50 5.17 -31.73
CA ALA A 323 15.54 6.61 -32.07
C ALA A 323 14.45 7.53 -31.47
N SER A 324 13.83 7.19 -30.33
CA SER A 324 13.22 8.25 -29.51
C SER A 324 14.37 9.03 -28.87
N LYS A 325 14.72 10.20 -29.43
CA LYS A 325 15.72 11.11 -28.85
C LYS A 325 15.21 11.64 -27.51
N HIS A 326 15.30 10.83 -26.46
CA HIS A 326 15.12 11.29 -25.09
C HIS A 326 16.12 12.42 -24.85
N ARG A 327 15.63 13.53 -24.32
CA ARG A 327 16.51 14.62 -23.88
C ARG A 327 16.70 14.49 -22.39
N TRP A 328 17.95 14.35 -21.95
CA TRP A 328 18.28 14.42 -20.54
C TRP A 328 18.01 15.83 -20.02
N CYS A 329 17.23 15.89 -18.95
CA CYS A 329 16.93 17.11 -18.22
C CYS A 329 17.26 16.92 -16.74
N THR A 330 17.62 18.02 -16.08
CA THR A 330 17.92 18.02 -14.66
C THR A 330 17.59 19.39 -14.06
N PRO A 331 16.81 19.44 -12.98
CA PRO A 331 16.71 20.63 -12.15
C PRO A 331 18.10 21.02 -11.62
N PRO A 332 18.37 22.30 -11.34
CA PRO A 332 19.62 22.69 -10.72
C PRO A 332 19.77 22.01 -9.35
N CYS A 333 21.00 21.69 -8.96
CA CYS A 333 21.29 21.10 -7.66
C CYS A 333 20.59 21.85 -6.52
N THR A 334 20.00 21.12 -5.57
CA THR A 334 19.23 21.70 -4.47
C THR A 334 20.04 22.62 -3.54
N PHE A 335 21.37 22.50 -3.57
CA PHE A 335 22.29 23.28 -2.73
C PHE A 335 23.07 24.32 -3.54
N CYS A 336 24.02 23.90 -4.38
CA CYS A 336 24.91 24.82 -5.10
C CYS A 336 24.31 25.40 -6.40
N ARG A 337 23.10 24.96 -6.78
CA ARG A 337 22.39 25.36 -8.00
C ARG A 337 23.10 25.03 -9.32
N THR A 338 24.20 24.28 -9.30
CA THR A 338 24.86 23.81 -10.52
C THR A 338 23.91 22.93 -11.33
N ARG A 339 23.90 23.13 -12.65
CA ARG A 339 23.22 22.26 -13.61
C ARG A 339 24.25 21.32 -14.21
N LEU A 340 23.92 20.03 -14.24
CA LEU A 340 24.76 19.04 -14.88
C LEU A 340 24.61 19.14 -16.41
N ASN A 341 25.70 18.85 -17.11
CA ASN A 341 25.71 18.75 -18.57
C ASN A 341 25.32 17.33 -19.02
N GLU A 342 25.20 17.09 -20.33
CA GLU A 342 24.79 15.79 -20.88
C GLU A 342 25.78 14.65 -20.54
N SER A 343 27.09 14.92 -20.58
CA SER A 343 28.13 13.94 -20.21
C SER A 343 28.04 13.56 -18.73
N ASP A 344 27.84 14.54 -17.84
CA ASP A 344 27.67 14.26 -16.41
C ASP A 344 26.45 13.35 -16.17
N MET A 345 25.41 13.48 -17.00
CA MET A 345 24.15 12.74 -16.86
C MET A 345 24.26 11.31 -17.38
N GLU A 346 24.95 11.11 -18.50
CA GLU A 346 25.30 9.78 -19.03
C GLU A 346 26.13 8.99 -18.01
N GLU A 347 27.11 9.64 -17.37
CA GLU A 347 27.91 9.02 -16.31
C GLU A 347 27.06 8.59 -15.10
N LEU A 348 26.10 9.43 -14.67
CA LEU A 348 25.20 9.09 -13.56
C LEU A 348 24.25 7.94 -13.92
N GLU A 349 23.74 7.88 -15.16
CA GLU A 349 22.91 6.78 -15.64
C GLU A 349 23.70 5.46 -15.68
N ASP A 350 24.93 5.49 -16.18
CA ASP A 350 25.80 4.32 -16.21
C ASP A 350 26.12 3.80 -14.80
N LEU A 351 26.31 4.71 -13.84
CA LEU A 351 26.46 4.35 -12.43
C LEU A 351 25.16 3.75 -11.87
N GLU A 352 24.01 4.36 -12.11
CA GLU A 352 22.72 3.84 -11.63
C GLU A 352 22.48 2.43 -12.14
N ARG A 353 22.72 2.18 -13.44
CA ARG A 353 22.57 0.85 -14.05
C ARG A 353 23.49 -0.19 -13.41
N GLN A 354 24.76 0.16 -13.15
CA GLN A 354 25.69 -0.73 -12.45
C GLN A 354 25.22 -1.07 -11.03
N TYR A 355 24.64 -0.11 -10.32
CA TYR A 355 24.10 -0.37 -8.98
C TYR A 355 22.79 -1.17 -9.00
N ASP A 356 21.94 -1.00 -10.00
CA ASP A 356 20.74 -1.82 -10.20
C ASP A 356 21.13 -3.29 -10.49
N GLU A 357 22.05 -3.51 -11.43
CA GLU A 357 22.62 -4.83 -11.71
C GLU A 357 23.29 -5.44 -10.47
N ARG A 358 23.98 -4.61 -9.68
CA ARG A 358 24.61 -5.04 -8.43
C ARG A 358 23.57 -5.43 -7.37
N LEU A 359 22.47 -4.68 -7.27
CA LEU A 359 21.38 -4.92 -6.34
C LEU A 359 20.65 -6.24 -6.67
N ALA A 360 20.49 -6.56 -7.96
CA ALA A 360 19.85 -7.78 -8.42
C ALA A 360 20.58 -9.08 -8.03
N VAL A 361 21.87 -9.00 -7.68
CA VAL A 361 22.69 -10.12 -7.21
C VAL A 361 23.08 -10.00 -5.73
N THR A 362 22.54 -9.02 -5.01
CA THR A 362 22.71 -8.89 -3.55
C THR A 362 21.67 -9.75 -2.85
N GLU A 363 22.10 -10.65 -1.99
CA GLU A 363 21.20 -11.41 -1.13
C GLU A 363 20.72 -10.55 0.04
N ALA A 364 19.42 -10.61 0.35
CA ALA A 364 18.79 -9.74 1.34
C ALA A 364 19.22 -10.01 2.79
N ASP A 365 19.92 -11.11 3.06
CA ASP A 365 20.41 -11.54 4.38
C ASP A 365 21.94 -11.41 4.56
N ASP A 366 22.70 -11.10 3.51
CA ASP A 366 24.14 -10.85 3.60
C ASP A 366 24.44 -9.41 4.06
N GLU A 367 24.37 -9.19 5.37
CA GLU A 367 24.58 -7.86 5.97
C GLU A 367 25.92 -7.22 5.54
N ALA A 368 27.01 -8.00 5.51
CA ALA A 368 28.34 -7.44 5.26
C ALA A 368 28.44 -6.91 3.83
N ASP A 369 27.84 -7.65 2.88
CA ASP A 369 27.77 -7.25 1.50
C ASP A 369 26.84 -6.04 1.30
N ILE A 370 25.65 -6.05 1.89
CA ILE A 370 24.70 -4.93 1.81
C ILE A 370 25.33 -3.66 2.38
N GLN A 371 26.00 -3.72 3.54
CA GLN A 371 26.67 -2.56 4.13
C GLN A 371 27.78 -2.01 3.22
N LEU A 372 28.55 -2.87 2.56
CA LEU A 372 29.58 -2.46 1.60
C LEU A 372 28.94 -1.69 0.44
N VAL A 373 27.93 -2.29 -0.23
CA VAL A 373 27.23 -1.67 -1.37
C VAL A 373 26.54 -0.38 -0.95
N TYR A 374 25.91 -0.34 0.23
CA TYR A 374 25.26 0.85 0.76
C TYR A 374 26.24 2.00 1.01
N SER A 375 27.41 1.69 1.58
CA SER A 375 28.42 2.70 1.90
C SER A 375 29.04 3.34 0.64
N GLU A 376 29.27 2.55 -0.41
CA GLU A 376 29.73 3.05 -1.71
C GLU A 376 28.60 3.77 -2.46
N GLY A 377 27.39 3.21 -2.43
CA GLY A 377 26.19 3.81 -3.03
C GLY A 377 25.87 5.18 -2.45
N ALA A 378 26.07 5.40 -1.14
CA ALA A 378 25.84 6.70 -0.49
C ALA A 378 26.80 7.83 -0.95
N LYS A 379 27.86 7.49 -1.69
CA LYS A 379 28.74 8.45 -2.36
C LYS A 379 28.17 8.90 -3.71
N VAL A 380 27.34 8.07 -4.34
CA VAL A 380 26.70 8.32 -5.65
C VAL A 380 25.29 8.87 -5.47
N PHE A 381 24.49 8.22 -4.63
CA PHE A 381 23.09 8.57 -4.38
C PHE A 381 22.95 9.40 -3.10
N SER A 382 21.94 10.26 -3.06
CA SER A 382 21.59 10.96 -1.82
C SER A 382 20.67 10.09 -0.96
N ARG A 383 21.01 9.95 0.33
CA ARG A 383 20.17 9.25 1.31
C ARG A 383 18.77 9.85 1.36
N GLY A 384 17.77 9.00 1.53
CA GLY A 384 16.36 9.41 1.53
C GLY A 384 15.85 9.96 0.19
N CYS A 385 16.62 9.86 -0.91
CA CYS A 385 16.26 10.46 -2.20
C CYS A 385 16.42 9.52 -3.40
N HIS A 386 16.88 8.29 -3.22
CA HIS A 386 17.07 7.33 -4.31
C HIS A 386 16.53 5.95 -3.95
N TRP A 387 15.80 5.33 -4.89
CA TRP A 387 15.14 4.04 -4.67
C TRP A 387 16.12 2.88 -4.39
N ILE A 388 17.31 2.88 -5.00
CA ILE A 388 18.37 1.89 -4.72
C ILE A 388 18.81 1.93 -3.24
N LEU A 389 19.06 3.12 -2.69
CA LEU A 389 19.40 3.23 -1.26
C LEU A 389 18.22 2.83 -0.38
N HIS A 390 17.00 3.21 -0.78
CA HIS A 390 15.79 2.81 -0.07
C HIS A 390 15.63 1.29 0.02
N GLN A 391 15.91 0.56 -1.06
CA GLN A 391 15.85 -0.92 -1.06
C GLN A 391 16.84 -1.52 -0.06
N MET A 392 18.05 -0.99 0.02
CA MET A 392 19.03 -1.44 1.01
C MET A 392 18.64 -1.02 2.44
N ASP A 393 18.04 0.16 2.64
CA ASP A 393 17.51 0.56 3.95
C ASP A 393 16.39 -0.40 4.41
N VAL A 394 15.59 -0.94 3.49
CA VAL A 394 14.58 -1.99 3.80
C VAL A 394 15.26 -3.24 4.36
N TRP A 395 16.29 -3.75 3.70
CA TRP A 395 17.01 -4.94 4.15
C TRP A 395 17.78 -4.71 5.46
N LEU A 396 18.52 -3.61 5.57
CA LEU A 396 19.29 -3.28 6.77
C LEU A 396 18.38 -3.06 7.99
N ALA A 397 17.22 -2.42 7.83
CA ALA A 397 16.25 -2.28 8.91
C ALA A 397 15.77 -3.64 9.43
N ALA A 398 15.50 -4.60 8.53
CA ALA A 398 15.10 -5.95 8.90
C ALA A 398 16.21 -6.72 9.63
N ILE A 399 17.44 -6.69 9.10
CA ILE A 399 18.61 -7.33 9.71
C ILE A 399 18.90 -6.76 11.11
N CYS A 400 18.91 -5.43 11.24
CA CYS A 400 19.12 -4.77 12.54
C CYS A 400 18.06 -5.22 13.56
N ARG A 401 16.79 -5.31 13.15
CA ARG A 401 15.69 -5.80 14.00
C ARG A 401 15.91 -7.23 14.46
N GLU A 402 16.29 -8.14 13.56
CA GLU A 402 16.58 -9.55 13.89
C GLU A 402 17.73 -9.68 14.89
N LYS A 403 18.74 -8.81 14.78
CA LYS A 403 19.89 -8.77 15.69
C LYS A 403 19.64 -7.98 16.98
N SER A 404 18.43 -7.46 17.16
CA SER A 404 18.08 -6.55 18.27
C SER A 404 18.96 -5.28 18.32
N ASP A 405 19.53 -4.87 17.19
CA ASP A 405 20.13 -3.54 17.02
C ASP A 405 19.04 -2.51 16.76
N TRP A 406 18.38 -2.11 17.84
CA TRP A 406 17.25 -1.17 17.79
C TRP A 406 17.68 0.23 17.31
N LEU A 407 18.92 0.65 17.57
CA LEU A 407 19.39 1.96 17.10
C LEU A 407 19.58 1.97 15.59
N GLY A 408 20.22 0.92 15.04
CA GLY A 408 20.36 0.75 13.58
C GLY A 408 19.02 0.61 12.89
N ALA A 409 18.12 -0.22 13.42
CA ALA A 409 16.79 -0.41 12.86
C ALA A 409 16.00 0.92 12.80
N ALA A 410 16.01 1.70 13.87
CA ALA A 410 15.33 3.00 13.90
C ALA A 410 15.95 4.02 12.93
N ALA A 411 17.26 3.97 12.70
CA ALA A 411 17.93 4.86 11.75
C ALA A 411 17.49 4.57 10.31
N HIS A 412 17.60 3.31 9.86
CA HIS A 412 17.17 2.92 8.51
C HIS A 412 15.66 3.11 8.29
N GLN A 413 14.84 2.88 9.32
CA GLN A 413 13.40 3.11 9.22
C GLN A 413 13.04 4.59 9.08
N LYS A 414 13.81 5.50 9.69
CA LYS A 414 13.66 6.95 9.47
C LYS A 414 14.06 7.35 8.05
N ASP A 415 15.16 6.81 7.53
CA ASP A 415 15.58 7.08 6.16
C ASP A 415 14.55 6.58 5.14
N LYS A 416 13.92 5.40 5.38
CA LYS A 416 12.76 4.92 4.63
C LYS A 416 11.56 5.87 4.71
N ALA A 417 11.20 6.32 5.91
CA ALA A 417 10.09 7.24 6.12
C ALA A 417 10.33 8.59 5.42
N GLU A 418 11.57 9.10 5.44
CA GLU A 418 11.95 10.32 4.73
C GLU A 418 11.83 10.13 3.21
N PHE A 419 12.33 9.02 2.67
CA PHE A 419 12.19 8.69 1.25
C PHE A 419 10.73 8.64 0.80
N LEU A 420 9.90 7.86 1.51
CA LEU A 420 8.47 7.71 1.18
C LEU A 420 7.72 9.03 1.27
N SER A 421 8.06 9.90 2.23
CA SER A 421 7.46 11.24 2.37
C SER A 421 7.68 12.14 1.15
N ARG A 422 8.75 11.91 0.38
CA ARG A 422 9.09 12.68 -0.82
C ARG A 422 8.53 12.04 -2.09
N VAL A 423 8.52 10.71 -2.14
CA VAL A 423 8.22 9.94 -3.36
C VAL A 423 6.74 9.62 -3.52
N THR A 424 6.06 9.34 -2.41
CA THR A 424 4.63 8.97 -2.36
C THR A 424 4.04 9.44 -1.02
N PRO A 425 3.79 10.75 -0.85
CA PRO A 425 3.31 11.31 0.41
C PRO A 425 1.89 10.85 0.79
N LEU A 426 1.14 10.28 -0.15
CA LEU A 426 -0.18 9.69 0.10
C LEU A 426 -0.09 8.43 0.98
N ALA A 427 -1.15 8.17 1.75
CA ALA A 427 -1.24 6.99 2.62
C ALA A 427 -0.89 5.71 1.86
N ASN A 428 0.04 4.91 2.37
CA ASN A 428 0.42 3.61 1.83
C ASN A 428 0.90 2.71 2.98
N TYR A 429 0.84 1.39 2.79
CA TYR A 429 1.13 0.44 3.87
C TYR A 429 2.58 0.55 4.34
N SER A 430 3.54 0.64 3.41
CA SER A 430 4.95 0.78 3.76
C SER A 430 5.22 2.02 4.60
N TYR A 431 4.55 3.15 4.33
CA TYR A 431 4.74 4.38 5.09
C TYR A 431 4.05 4.34 6.45
N ALA A 432 2.85 3.75 6.53
CA ALA A 432 2.17 3.53 7.81
C ALA A 432 3.00 2.65 8.75
N TRP A 433 3.46 1.49 8.24
CA TRP A 433 4.31 0.57 8.98
C TRP A 433 5.67 1.17 9.30
N CYS A 434 6.18 2.13 8.51
CA CYS A 434 7.38 2.88 8.90
C CYS A 434 7.21 3.55 10.27
N PHE A 435 6.11 4.24 10.52
CA PHE A 435 5.89 4.88 11.81
C PHE A 435 5.69 3.87 12.94
N GLU A 436 4.92 2.82 12.69
CA GLU A 436 4.68 1.76 13.67
C GLU A 436 6.00 1.06 14.08
N GLU A 437 6.83 0.69 13.12
CA GLU A 437 8.10 0.01 13.38
C GLU A 437 9.13 0.91 14.08
N ILE A 438 9.15 2.22 13.79
CA ILE A 438 10.00 3.17 14.55
C ILE A 438 9.58 3.20 16.03
N ALA A 439 8.27 3.24 16.31
CA ALA A 439 7.75 3.26 17.67
C ALA A 439 8.06 1.94 18.41
N ASP A 440 7.82 0.80 17.75
CA ASP A 440 8.15 -0.53 18.28
C ASP A 440 9.64 -0.62 18.63
N THR A 441 10.49 -0.09 17.77
CA THR A 441 11.94 -0.09 17.96
C THR A 441 12.36 0.75 19.18
N TYR A 442 11.75 1.92 19.39
CA TYR A 442 12.02 2.71 20.59
C TYR A 442 11.54 2.01 21.86
N LEU A 443 10.37 1.37 21.83
CA LEU A 443 9.86 0.62 22.95
C LEU A 443 10.83 -0.52 23.35
N ASN A 444 11.31 -1.27 22.35
CA ASN A 444 12.28 -2.35 22.56
C ASN A 444 13.63 -1.84 23.07
N LEU A 445 14.13 -0.71 22.54
CA LEU A 445 15.36 -0.09 23.01
C LEU A 445 15.29 0.28 24.50
N ILE A 446 14.16 0.84 24.92
CA ILE A 446 13.94 1.20 26.34
C ILE A 446 13.84 -0.06 27.20
N GLY A 447 13.08 -1.06 26.74
CA GLY A 447 12.96 -2.35 27.44
C GLY A 447 14.29 -3.08 27.62
N ALA A 448 15.20 -2.98 26.64
CA ALA A 448 16.52 -3.61 26.69
C ALA A 448 17.55 -2.88 27.58
N THR A 449 17.35 -1.58 27.84
CA THR A 449 18.30 -0.76 28.60
C THR A 449 17.91 -0.64 30.08
N SER A 450 16.73 -0.08 30.38
CA SER A 450 16.11 -0.05 31.71
C SER A 450 14.71 0.56 31.65
N ALA A 451 13.75 -0.01 32.38
CA ALA A 451 12.39 0.52 32.46
C ALA A 451 12.31 1.97 33.00
N SER A 452 13.33 2.42 33.76
CA SER A 452 13.43 3.80 34.27
C SER A 452 13.66 4.86 33.19
N LEU A 453 13.93 4.45 31.94
CA LEU A 453 14.13 5.34 30.79
C LEU A 453 12.84 5.65 30.03
N ILE A 454 11.71 5.04 30.39
CA ILE A 454 10.40 5.43 29.83
C ILE A 454 10.01 6.79 30.41
N THR A 455 10.38 7.85 29.70
CA THR A 455 9.98 9.21 30.04
C THR A 455 8.67 9.58 29.36
N LYS A 456 7.95 10.56 29.91
CA LYS A 456 6.77 11.16 29.25
C LYS A 456 7.09 11.67 27.83
N ALA A 457 8.29 12.21 27.62
CA ALA A 457 8.73 12.66 26.30
C ALA A 457 8.86 11.49 25.30
N ALA A 458 9.42 10.36 25.72
CA ALA A 458 9.51 9.16 24.89
C ALA A 458 8.12 8.58 24.57
N CYS A 459 7.22 8.52 25.56
CA CYS A 459 5.83 8.11 25.34
C CYS A 459 5.13 8.99 24.30
N ASN A 460 5.25 10.32 24.42
CA ASN A 460 4.65 11.25 23.45
C ASN A 460 5.17 11.03 22.03
N GLN A 461 6.47 10.73 21.87
CA GLN A 461 7.03 10.42 20.54
C GLN A 461 6.46 9.11 19.97
N MET A 462 6.38 8.05 20.77
CA MET A 462 5.79 6.78 20.33
C MET A 462 4.30 6.89 20.03
N LEU A 463 3.54 7.63 20.85
CA LEU A 463 2.12 7.90 20.61
C LEU A 463 1.90 8.61 19.28
N ALA A 464 2.69 9.66 18.98
CA ALA A 464 2.58 10.38 17.70
C ALA A 464 2.89 9.48 16.49
N LEU A 465 3.83 8.54 16.63
CA LEU A 465 4.16 7.59 15.57
C LEU A 465 3.05 6.56 15.34
N TYR A 466 2.55 5.92 16.39
CA TYR A 466 1.42 4.98 16.27
C TYR A 466 0.16 5.66 15.77
N GLU A 467 -0.10 6.90 16.18
CA GLU A 467 -1.22 7.71 15.70
C GLU A 467 -1.13 7.97 14.19
N ARG A 468 0.06 8.30 13.66
CA ARG A 468 0.27 8.44 12.21
C ARG A 468 0.04 7.14 11.45
N SER A 469 0.54 6.00 11.98
CA SER A 469 0.25 4.68 11.41
C SER A 469 -1.27 4.41 11.39
N PHE A 470 -1.94 4.61 12.53
CA PHE A 470 -3.37 4.39 12.70
C PHE A 470 -4.21 5.18 11.69
N TYR A 471 -3.95 6.48 11.53
CA TYR A 471 -4.71 7.30 10.59
C TYR A 471 -4.46 6.90 9.13
N MET A 472 -3.23 6.52 8.76
CA MET A 472 -2.95 6.02 7.41
C MET A 472 -3.64 4.68 7.15
N LEU A 473 -3.59 3.74 8.10
CA LEU A 473 -4.26 2.44 7.97
C LEU A 473 -5.79 2.58 7.94
N THR A 474 -6.34 3.54 8.69
CA THR A 474 -7.78 3.86 8.61
C THR A 474 -8.20 4.26 7.20
N VAL A 475 -7.38 5.04 6.50
CA VAL A 475 -7.63 5.38 5.08
C VAL A 475 -7.51 4.14 4.18
N LEU A 476 -6.48 3.32 4.40
CA LEU A 476 -6.14 2.21 3.52
C LEU A 476 -7.12 1.02 3.61
N CYS A 477 -7.52 0.65 4.82
CA CYS A 477 -8.31 -0.55 5.07
C CYS A 477 -9.48 -0.36 6.05
N GLY A 478 -9.64 0.82 6.65
CA GLY A 478 -10.75 1.15 7.56
C GLY A 478 -10.41 0.95 9.04
N SER A 479 -11.26 1.48 9.92
CA SER A 479 -11.04 1.45 11.38
C SER A 479 -11.02 0.04 11.95
N GLU A 480 -11.93 -0.82 11.49
CA GLU A 480 -12.12 -2.17 12.04
C GLU A 480 -11.12 -3.21 11.51
N HIS A 481 -10.28 -2.84 10.55
CA HIS A 481 -9.31 -3.76 9.98
C HIS A 481 -8.23 -4.13 11.01
N THR A 482 -7.76 -5.38 10.99
CA THR A 482 -6.82 -5.93 11.97
C THR A 482 -5.52 -5.12 12.09
N PHE A 483 -5.00 -4.64 10.96
CA PHE A 483 -3.83 -3.75 10.94
C PHE A 483 -4.08 -2.43 11.68
N THR A 484 -5.21 -1.77 11.42
CA THR A 484 -5.60 -0.53 12.09
C THR A 484 -5.81 -0.75 13.60
N GLN A 485 -6.46 -1.85 13.96
CA GLN A 485 -6.67 -2.25 15.36
C GLN A 485 -5.36 -2.59 16.08
N SER A 486 -4.38 -3.19 15.39
CA SER A 486 -3.03 -3.42 15.92
C SER A 486 -2.36 -2.11 16.31
N ALA A 487 -2.33 -1.12 15.39
CA ALA A 487 -1.76 0.20 15.67
C ALA A 487 -2.47 0.90 16.84
N LEU A 488 -3.81 0.83 16.91
CA LEU A 488 -4.60 1.39 18.01
C LEU A 488 -4.32 0.71 19.35
N SER A 489 -4.16 -0.62 19.35
CA SER A 489 -3.82 -1.39 20.55
C SER A 489 -2.45 -0.99 21.09
N LYS A 490 -1.44 -0.91 20.22
CA LYS A 490 -0.09 -0.45 20.57
C LYS A 490 -0.11 0.97 21.13
N TRP A 491 -0.83 1.88 20.48
CA TRP A 491 -1.04 3.24 20.98
C TRP A 491 -1.66 3.27 22.38
N SER A 492 -2.73 2.49 22.59
CA SER A 492 -3.44 2.40 23.87
C SER A 492 -2.54 1.88 24.99
N ASN A 493 -1.66 0.91 24.69
CA ASN A 493 -0.68 0.39 25.62
C ASN A 493 0.31 1.47 26.08
N ILE A 494 0.88 2.25 25.14
CA ILE A 494 1.78 3.36 25.49
C ILE A 494 1.06 4.44 26.30
N ARG A 495 -0.19 4.73 25.96
CA ARG A 495 -0.99 5.71 26.70
C ARG A 495 -1.22 5.28 28.14
N SER A 496 -1.50 4.00 28.37
CA SER A 496 -1.63 3.43 29.71
C SER A 496 -0.33 3.56 30.52
N ILE A 497 0.82 3.26 29.90
CA ILE A 497 2.14 3.44 30.53
C ILE A 497 2.37 4.91 30.91
N MET A 498 2.06 5.83 30.01
CA MET A 498 2.22 7.27 30.27
C MET A 498 1.37 7.77 31.45
N LEU A 499 0.11 7.31 31.56
CA LEU A 499 -0.77 7.64 32.69
C LEU A 499 -0.25 7.05 34.00
N GLY A 500 0.37 5.85 33.96
CA GLY A 500 1.05 5.26 35.12
C GLY A 500 2.16 6.16 35.66
N ILE A 501 2.96 6.76 34.77
CA ILE A 501 4.01 7.72 35.15
C ILE A 501 3.41 8.98 35.81
N GLU A 502 2.24 9.45 35.35
CA GLU A 502 1.55 10.62 35.95
C GLU A 502 1.00 10.34 37.36
N SER A 503 0.77 9.06 37.69
CA SER A 503 0.24 8.64 38.99
C SER A 503 1.32 8.39 40.05
N GLU A 504 2.61 8.35 39.68
CA GLU A 504 3.69 8.28 40.67
C GLU A 504 3.84 9.64 41.38
N PRO A 505 3.74 9.69 42.73
CA PRO A 505 3.87 10.94 43.46
C PRO A 505 5.27 11.51 43.23
N SER A 506 5.33 12.80 42.95
CA SER A 506 6.59 13.53 42.87
C SER A 506 7.41 13.28 44.15
N PRO A 507 8.75 13.13 44.08
CA PRO A 507 9.59 13.04 45.28
C PRO A 507 9.43 14.27 46.19
N ALA A 508 8.92 15.40 45.67
CA ALA A 508 8.55 16.55 46.49
C ALA A 508 7.29 16.30 47.36
N THR A 509 6.32 15.53 46.89
CA THR A 509 5.14 15.13 47.69
C THR A 509 5.47 14.04 48.70
N ALA A 510 6.36 13.09 48.35
CA ALA A 510 6.82 12.05 49.28
C ALA A 510 7.65 12.61 50.45
N ALA A 511 8.43 13.68 50.22
CA ALA A 511 9.17 14.39 51.27
C ALA A 511 8.25 15.17 52.22
N VAL A 512 7.18 15.77 51.70
CA VAL A 512 6.19 16.49 52.52
C VAL A 512 5.34 15.53 53.37
N GLU A 513 5.03 14.34 52.85
CA GLU A 513 4.31 13.31 53.62
C GLU A 513 5.19 12.66 54.70
N THR A 514 6.51 12.55 54.49
CA THR A 514 7.44 12.06 55.54
C THR A 514 7.72 13.12 56.61
N GLU A 515 7.86 14.40 56.26
CA GLU A 515 7.94 15.49 57.26
C GLU A 515 6.63 15.65 58.06
N ALA A 516 5.46 15.47 57.43
CA ALA A 516 4.18 15.50 58.12
C ALA A 516 3.98 14.30 59.07
N ALA A 517 4.46 13.11 58.70
CA ALA A 517 4.42 11.93 59.56
C ALA A 517 5.40 12.00 60.74
N GLU A 518 6.58 12.59 60.56
CA GLU A 518 7.55 12.81 61.65
C GLU A 518 7.09 13.92 62.63
N GLN A 519 6.39 14.96 62.13
CA GLN A 519 5.80 15.99 63.01
C GLN A 519 4.59 15.49 63.81
N GLN A 520 3.81 14.53 63.30
CA GLN A 520 2.72 13.89 64.05
C GLN A 520 3.22 12.90 65.12
N LEU A 521 4.36 12.23 64.93
CA LEU A 521 4.95 11.38 65.98
C LEU A 521 5.61 12.19 67.11
N SER A 522 6.00 13.44 66.84
CA SER A 522 6.60 14.35 67.83
C SER A 522 5.58 15.01 68.77
N SER A 523 4.30 15.09 68.41
CA SER A 523 3.27 15.74 69.23
C SER A 523 2.60 14.83 70.26
N ASP A 524 2.83 13.52 70.20
CA ASP A 524 2.17 12.53 71.07
C ASP A 524 3.02 12.07 72.28
N ILE A 525 4.17 12.72 72.55
CA ILE A 525 5.09 12.33 73.66
C ILE A 525 5.17 13.35 74.81
N ASP A 526 4.57 14.54 74.74
CA ASP A 526 4.66 15.56 75.81
C ASP A 526 3.31 15.94 76.44
N VAL A 527 2.63 15.00 77.13
CA VAL A 527 1.63 15.34 78.15
C VAL A 527 1.57 14.29 79.27
N VAL A 528 2.60 14.12 80.11
CA VAL A 528 2.44 13.75 81.53
C VAL A 528 3.68 14.17 82.33
N ALA A 529 3.70 15.38 82.90
CA ALA A 529 4.40 15.65 84.17
C ALA A 529 4.10 17.05 84.73
N ALA A 530 3.77 17.06 86.03
CA ALA A 530 3.93 18.16 86.99
C ALA A 530 2.82 19.23 87.09
N ASP A 531 1.89 18.98 88.01
CA ASP A 531 1.46 19.89 89.09
C ASP A 531 1.20 18.96 90.29
N GLY A 532 1.72 19.14 91.51
CA GLY A 532 1.98 20.36 92.29
C GLY A 532 1.23 20.17 93.62
N ASP A 533 1.99 19.86 94.68
CA ASP A 533 1.55 19.63 96.08
C ASP A 533 0.53 20.66 96.60
N ASP A 534 -0.42 20.21 97.45
CA ASP A 534 -0.48 20.72 98.84
C ASP A 534 -1.41 19.95 99.80
N ASN A 535 -0.79 19.54 100.91
CA ASN A 535 -1.27 19.46 102.29
C ASN A 535 -2.50 18.60 102.71
N ALA A 536 -2.19 17.52 103.45
CA ALA A 536 -3.05 16.97 104.49
C ALA A 536 -2.27 16.84 105.81
N SER A 537 -2.46 17.79 106.72
CA SER A 537 -2.16 17.63 108.14
C SER A 537 -3.44 17.75 108.94
N GLY A 538 -4.05 16.58 109.16
CA GLY A 538 -5.13 16.28 110.09
C GLY A 538 -4.83 14.95 110.78
N THR A 539 -4.00 15.04 111.82
CA THR A 539 -3.80 14.11 112.96
C THR A 539 -3.38 12.65 112.77
N ARG A 540 -2.16 12.45 113.29
CA ARG A 540 -1.54 11.31 114.01
C ARG A 540 -0.91 10.18 113.22
#